data_AF-A0A099LD04-F1
#
_entry.id   AF-A0A099LD04-F1
#
_cell.length_a   1.000
_cell.length_b   1.000
_cell.length_c   1.000
_cell.angle_alpha   90.00
_cell.angle_beta   90.00
_cell.angle_gamma   90.00
#
_symmetry.space_group_name_H-M   'P 1'
#
loop_
_entity.id
_entity.type
_entity.pdbx_description
1 polymer ?
#
loop_
_entity_poly.entity_id
_entity_poly.type
_entity_poly.pdbx_seq_one_letter_code
_entity_poly.pdbx_strand_id
1 'polypeptide(L)'
;MKVLLLLVVVFTTSCVQIDTKTGNNFDDSFVKHIKKGQTNKSDIKFWFGEPNSMTVTTTGDIYSYIDMRIKSSATFLGNAQATGNTRSLTVIFSEDDTVKDFTYSVTNTSTNLTQN
;
A
#
# COMPACT_ATOMS: atom_id res chain seq x y z
N MET A 1 -34.12 -42.64 -34.02
CA MET A 1 -33.59 -41.40 -33.40
C MET A 1 -33.16 -41.71 -31.98
N LYS A 2 -31.87 -41.61 -31.67
CA LYS A 2 -31.35 -41.58 -30.29
C LYS A 2 -30.22 -40.55 -30.27
N VAL A 3 -30.58 -39.30 -29.96
CA VAL A 3 -29.60 -38.25 -29.68
C VAL A 3 -29.21 -38.43 -28.21
N LEU A 4 -28.05 -39.05 -27.98
CA LEU A 4 -27.47 -39.14 -26.64
C LEU A 4 -26.84 -37.77 -26.34
N LEU A 5 -27.50 -36.99 -25.48
CA LEU A 5 -27.07 -35.65 -25.09
C LEU A 5 -25.82 -35.78 -24.21
N LEU A 6 -24.65 -35.50 -24.78
CA LEU A 6 -23.37 -35.57 -24.10
C LEU A 6 -23.24 -34.32 -23.20
N LEU A 7 -23.51 -34.47 -21.90
CA LEU A 7 -23.36 -33.42 -20.91
C LEU A 7 -21.87 -33.19 -20.63
N VAL A 8 -21.24 -32.25 -21.35
CA VAL A 8 -19.87 -31.80 -21.08
C VAL A 8 -19.92 -30.86 -19.88
N VAL A 9 -19.62 -31.40 -18.69
CA VAL A 9 -19.36 -30.60 -17.48
C VAL A 9 -17.97 -29.99 -17.62
N VAL A 10 -17.90 -28.72 -18.01
CA VAL A 10 -16.66 -27.94 -17.98
C VAL A 10 -16.36 -27.64 -16.51
N PHE A 11 -15.46 -28.43 -15.90
CA PHE A 11 -14.88 -28.11 -14.59
C PHE A 11 -13.94 -26.91 -14.75
N THR A 12 -14.49 -25.70 -14.67
CA THR A 12 -13.66 -24.50 -14.54
C THR A 12 -13.05 -24.50 -13.14
N THR A 13 -11.77 -24.83 -13.02
CA THR A 13 -11.00 -24.57 -11.80
C THR A 13 -10.96 -23.06 -11.61
N SER A 14 -11.85 -22.51 -10.80
CA SER A 14 -11.89 -21.07 -10.51
C SER A 14 -10.69 -20.71 -9.65
N CYS A 15 -9.80 -19.89 -10.21
CA CYS A 15 -8.79 -19.17 -9.46
C CYS A 15 -9.31 -17.73 -9.32
N VAL A 16 -9.58 -17.30 -8.09
CA VAL A 16 -9.99 -15.93 -7.81
C VAL A 16 -8.74 -15.14 -7.48
N GLN A 17 -8.48 -14.07 -8.22
CA GLN A 17 -7.40 -13.12 -7.96
C GLN A 17 -7.99 -11.78 -7.54
N ILE A 18 -7.43 -11.17 -6.49
CA ILE A 18 -7.85 -9.87 -5.97
C ILE A 18 -6.59 -9.01 -5.81
N ASP A 19 -6.60 -7.84 -6.46
CA ASP A 19 -5.60 -6.79 -6.29
C ASP A 19 -6.22 -5.63 -5.51
N THR A 20 -5.69 -5.34 -4.32
CA THR A 20 -6.12 -4.21 -3.49
C THR A 20 -5.04 -3.13 -3.46
N LYS A 21 -5.45 -1.88 -3.66
CA LYS A 21 -4.60 -0.70 -3.65
C LYS A 21 -5.17 0.33 -2.68
N THR A 22 -4.36 0.84 -1.78
CA THR A 22 -4.75 1.92 -0.85
C THR A 22 -3.65 2.99 -0.82
N GLY A 23 -4.08 4.25 -0.73
CA GLY A 23 -3.19 5.40 -0.69
C GLY A 23 -2.46 5.69 -2.00
N ASN A 24 -1.48 6.58 -1.93
CA ASN A 24 -0.81 7.14 -3.11
C ASN A 24 0.57 6.52 -3.28
N ASN A 25 0.93 6.16 -4.51
CA ASN A 25 2.29 5.79 -4.82
C ASN A 25 3.19 7.02 -4.70
N PHE A 26 4.26 6.94 -3.91
CA PHE A 26 5.26 7.99 -3.78
C PHE A 26 6.67 7.44 -4.01
N ASP A 27 7.56 8.31 -4.49
CA ASP A 27 8.98 7.99 -4.69
C ASP A 27 9.72 8.09 -3.36
N ASP A 28 10.03 6.95 -2.76
CA ASP A 28 10.71 6.87 -1.48
C ASP A 28 12.22 7.15 -1.57
N SER A 29 12.78 7.29 -2.78
CA SER A 29 14.18 7.66 -2.95
C SER A 29 14.48 9.04 -2.37
N PHE A 30 13.47 9.91 -2.25
CA PHE A 30 13.57 11.23 -1.63
C PHE A 30 13.61 11.20 -0.10
N VAL A 31 13.29 10.09 0.56
CA VAL A 31 13.30 10.02 2.05
C VAL A 31 14.67 10.36 2.62
N LYS A 32 15.75 9.93 1.95
CA LYS A 32 17.14 10.25 2.35
C LYS A 32 17.51 11.73 2.21
N HIS A 33 16.70 12.52 1.51
CA HIS A 33 16.90 13.95 1.30
C HIS A 33 16.20 14.80 2.35
N ILE A 34 15.35 14.20 3.20
CA ILE A 34 14.68 14.90 4.30
C ILE A 34 15.71 15.26 5.37
N LYS A 35 15.85 16.56 5.62
CA LYS A 35 16.75 17.13 6.64
C LYS A 35 15.95 17.91 7.67
N LYS A 36 16.08 17.53 8.93
CA LYS A 36 15.42 18.20 10.05
C LYS A 36 15.89 19.67 10.13
N GLY A 37 14.96 20.59 10.34
CA GLY A 37 15.19 22.04 10.40
C GLY A 37 15.58 22.70 9.07
N GLN A 38 15.54 21.98 7.95
CA GLN A 38 15.92 22.53 6.63
C GLN A 38 14.86 22.24 5.56
N THR A 39 14.42 20.99 5.46
CA THR A 39 13.35 20.61 4.52
C THR A 39 12.04 21.24 4.98
N ASN A 40 11.31 21.85 4.06
CA ASN A 40 10.03 22.51 4.37
C ASN A 40 8.83 21.74 3.77
N LYS A 41 7.61 22.19 4.08
CA LYS A 41 6.36 21.58 3.57
C LYS A 41 6.31 21.51 2.04
N SER A 42 6.81 22.53 1.34
CA SER A 42 6.79 22.58 -0.12
C SER A 42 7.74 21.56 -0.75
N ASP A 43 8.92 21.34 -0.17
CA ASP A 43 9.86 20.31 -0.59
C ASP A 43 9.24 18.91 -0.45
N ILE A 44 8.61 18.65 0.71
CA ILE A 44 7.92 17.39 1.00
C ILE A 44 6.81 17.13 -0.01
N LYS A 45 5.97 18.13 -0.31
CA LYS A 45 4.92 18.00 -1.32
C LYS A 45 5.46 17.84 -2.74
N PHE A 46 6.56 18.51 -3.07
CA PHE A 46 7.20 18.37 -4.37
C PHE A 46 7.75 16.94 -4.59
N TRP A 47 8.33 16.32 -3.56
CA TRP A 47 8.90 14.97 -3.66
C TRP A 47 7.86 13.85 -3.57
N PHE A 48 6.91 13.96 -2.63
CA PHE A 48 6.00 12.86 -2.29
C PHE A 48 4.56 13.10 -2.74
N GLY A 49 4.25 14.28 -3.28
CA GLY A 49 2.90 14.69 -3.62
C GLY A 49 2.09 15.14 -2.40
N GLU A 50 0.77 15.23 -2.58
CA GLU A 50 -0.14 15.54 -1.47
C GLU A 50 -0.27 14.34 -0.51
N PRO A 51 -0.27 14.60 0.82
CA PRO A 51 -0.37 13.54 1.81
C PRO A 51 -1.75 12.88 1.78
N ASN A 52 -1.80 11.60 2.20
CA ASN A 52 -3.06 10.89 2.37
C ASN A 52 -3.90 11.45 3.51
N SER A 53 -3.23 12.00 4.53
CA SER A 53 -3.90 12.73 5.61
C SER A 53 -2.99 13.84 6.14
N MET A 54 -3.62 14.94 6.53
CA MET A 54 -2.97 16.07 7.18
C MET A 54 -3.65 16.34 8.52
N THR A 55 -2.85 16.49 9.57
CA THR A 55 -3.31 16.97 10.88
C THR A 55 -2.63 18.30 11.17
N VAL A 56 -3.43 19.35 11.32
CA VAL A 56 -2.94 20.69 11.65
C VAL A 56 -3.05 20.85 13.17
N THR A 57 -1.95 21.19 13.83
CA THR A 57 -1.91 21.45 15.28
C THR A 57 -1.30 22.81 15.55
N THR A 58 -1.50 23.34 16.76
CA THR A 58 -0.85 24.59 17.19
C THR A 58 0.67 24.48 17.25
N THR A 59 1.21 23.26 17.37
CA THR A 59 2.64 22.98 17.52
C THR A 59 3.32 22.52 16.22
N GLY A 60 2.59 22.55 15.10
CA GLY A 60 3.05 22.10 13.80
C GLY A 60 2.14 21.06 13.13
N ASP A 61 2.30 20.91 11.83
CA ASP A 61 1.49 19.99 11.03
C ASP A 61 2.09 18.58 11.00
N ILE A 62 1.24 17.58 10.76
CA ILE A 62 1.64 16.21 10.54
C ILE A 62 1.10 15.75 9.19
N TYR A 63 2.00 15.35 8.30
CA TYR A 63 1.65 14.77 7.00
C TYR A 63 1.89 13.28 7.03
N SER A 64 0.90 12.51 6.60
CA SER A 64 1.01 11.05 6.50
C SER A 64 0.82 10.60 5.05
N TYR A 65 1.75 9.77 4.62
CA TYR A 65 1.77 9.11 3.33
C TYR A 65 1.72 7.61 3.56
N ILE A 66 0.88 6.93 2.77
CA ILE A 66 0.75 5.49 2.77
C ILE A 66 0.59 5.01 1.33
N ASP A 67 1.37 3.99 0.98
CA ASP A 67 1.17 3.20 -0.21
C ASP A 67 1.05 1.73 0.20
N MET A 68 -0.14 1.16 0.05
CA MET A 68 -0.38 -0.24 0.31
C MET A 68 -0.82 -0.93 -0.98
N ARG A 69 -0.16 -2.06 -1.26
CA ARG A 69 -0.41 -2.92 -2.42
C ARG A 69 -0.52 -4.35 -1.92
N ILE A 70 -1.70 -4.95 -2.06
CA ILE A 70 -1.96 -6.33 -1.67
C ILE A 70 -2.41 -7.09 -2.90
N LYS A 71 -1.83 -8.27 -3.11
CA LYS A 71 -2.27 -9.24 -4.10
C LYS A 71 -2.63 -10.53 -3.40
N SER A 72 -3.84 -11.01 -3.60
CA SER A 72 -4.26 -12.31 -3.08
C SER A 72 -4.85 -13.18 -4.18
N SER A 73 -4.67 -14.49 -4.03
CA SER A 73 -5.23 -15.49 -4.92
C SER A 73 -5.73 -16.67 -4.12
N ALA A 74 -6.88 -17.23 -4.50
CA ALA A 74 -7.42 -18.45 -3.93
C ALA A 74 -7.82 -19.41 -5.05
N THR A 75 -7.58 -20.70 -4.82
CA THR A 75 -8.01 -21.79 -5.70
C THR A 75 -9.19 -22.51 -5.08
N PHE A 76 -10.03 -23.12 -5.92
CA PHE A 76 -11.12 -23.98 -5.47
C PHE A 76 -10.66 -25.12 -4.53
N LEU A 77 -9.41 -25.59 -4.66
CA LEU A 77 -8.83 -26.65 -3.84
C LEU A 77 -8.34 -26.18 -2.45
N GLY A 78 -8.71 -24.97 -2.02
CA GLY A 78 -8.43 -24.47 -0.67
C GLY A 78 -7.05 -23.86 -0.47
N ASN A 79 -6.20 -23.81 -1.52
CA ASN A 79 -4.94 -23.07 -1.46
C ASN A 79 -5.22 -21.57 -1.62
N ALA A 80 -4.72 -20.76 -0.69
CA ALA A 80 -4.76 -19.31 -0.76
C ALA A 80 -3.37 -18.71 -0.51
N GLN A 81 -3.05 -17.67 -1.25
CA GLN A 81 -1.82 -16.89 -1.10
C GLN A 81 -2.18 -15.41 -1.00
N ALA A 82 -1.45 -14.67 -0.17
CA ALA A 82 -1.52 -13.22 -0.13
C ALA A 82 -0.11 -12.65 0.00
N THR A 83 0.19 -11.64 -0.81
CA THR A 83 1.39 -10.82 -0.70
C THR A 83 0.99 -9.37 -0.48
N GLY A 84 1.73 -8.66 0.36
CA GLY A 84 1.48 -7.27 0.68
C GLY A 84 2.78 -6.49 0.71
N ASN A 85 2.77 -5.29 0.14
CA ASN A 85 3.81 -4.29 0.31
C ASN A 85 3.15 -3.02 0.83
N THR A 86 3.64 -2.54 1.97
CA THR A 86 3.19 -1.29 2.58
C THR A 86 4.39 -0.39 2.78
N ARG A 87 4.30 0.84 2.27
CA ARG A 87 5.25 1.91 2.52
C ARG A 87 4.53 3.03 3.24
N SER A 88 5.13 3.56 4.29
CA SER A 88 4.55 4.68 5.04
C SER A 88 5.61 5.70 5.40
N LEU A 89 5.27 6.97 5.22
CA LEU A 89 6.06 8.11 5.64
C LEU A 89 5.17 9.02 6.49
N THR A 90 5.61 9.34 7.70
CA THR A 90 5.03 10.38 8.53
C THR A 90 6.04 11.49 8.71
N VAL A 91 5.65 12.72 8.42
CA VAL A 91 6.48 13.92 8.57
C VAL A 91 5.80 14.85 9.57
N ILE A 92 6.55 15.25 10.59
CA ILE A 92 6.13 16.19 11.62
C ILE A 92 6.85 17.50 11.35
N PHE A 93 6.10 18.58 11.17
CA PHE A 93 6.62 19.93 10.99
C PHE A 93 6.65 20.67 12.32
N SER A 94 7.55 21.65 12.42
CA SER A 94 7.51 22.69 13.46
C SER A 94 6.64 23.87 13.03
N GLU A 95 6.45 24.84 13.93
CA GLU A 95 5.70 26.08 13.69
C GLU A 95 6.31 26.97 12.60
N ASP A 96 7.60 26.79 12.29
CA ASP A 96 8.33 27.48 11.21
C ASP A 96 8.22 26.78 9.84
N ASP A 97 7.30 25.82 9.71
CA ASP A 97 7.06 25.02 8.50
C ASP A 97 8.24 24.14 8.04
N THR A 98 9.25 23.93 8.89
CA THR A 98 10.35 23.00 8.63
C THR A 98 10.12 21.62 9.26
N VAL A 99 10.79 20.59 8.75
CA VAL A 99 10.68 19.23 9.29
C VAL A 99 11.31 19.18 10.67
N LYS A 100 10.50 18.88 11.68
CA LYS A 100 10.94 18.61 13.05
C LYS A 100 11.35 17.15 13.21
N ASP A 101 10.54 16.23 12.71
CA ASP A 101 10.82 14.79 12.77
C ASP A 101 10.15 14.03 11.62
N PHE A 102 10.61 12.82 11.36
CA PHE A 102 9.95 11.95 10.39
C PHE A 102 10.23 10.46 10.66
N THR A 103 9.28 9.62 10.25
CA THR A 103 9.40 8.18 10.30
C THR A 103 9.04 7.60 8.95
N TYR A 104 9.91 6.75 8.41
CA TYR A 104 9.64 5.98 7.21
C TYR A 104 9.71 4.49 7.52
N SER A 105 8.76 3.71 7.01
CA SER A 105 8.74 2.26 7.17
C SER A 105 8.31 1.55 5.89
N VAL A 106 8.87 0.37 5.69
CA VAL A 106 8.50 -0.56 4.63
C VAL A 106 8.20 -1.90 5.27
N THR A 107 7.02 -2.43 4.99
CA THR A 107 6.59 -3.75 5.46
C THR A 107 6.23 -4.59 4.25
N ASN A 108 6.84 -5.77 4.15
CA ASN A 108 6.48 -6.78 3.18
C ASN A 108 5.86 -7.98 3.91
N THR A 109 4.69 -8.41 3.48
CA THR A 109 3.98 -9.56 4.05
C THR A 109 3.79 -10.61 2.97
N SER A 110 4.00 -11.88 3.32
CA SER A 110 3.68 -13.01 2.46
C SER A 110 3.05 -14.11 3.30
N THR A 111 1.87 -14.56 2.92
CA THR A 111 1.11 -15.59 3.61
C THR A 111 0.70 -16.66 2.61
N ASN A 112 0.95 -17.92 2.97
CA ASN A 112 0.48 -19.09 2.23
C ASN A 112 -0.40 -19.91 3.17
N LEU A 113 -1.60 -20.25 2.73
CA LEU A 113 -2.56 -21.08 3.45
C LEU A 113 -2.89 -22.29 2.57
N THR A 114 -2.65 -23.49 3.11
CA THR A 114 -3.02 -24.77 2.50
C THR A 114 -4.01 -25.46 3.43
N GLN A 115 -5.19 -25.84 2.95
CA GLN A 115 -6.06 -26.75 3.72
C GLN A 115 -5.49 -28.17 3.63
N ASN A 116 -5.27 -28.79 4.80
CA ASN A 116 -4.96 -30.22 4.95
C ASN A 116 -6.25 -31.04 5.00
#